data_AF-A0A838JTW5-F1
#
_entry.id   AF-A0A838JTW5-F1
#
_cell.length_a   1.000
_cell.length_b   1.000
_cell.length_c   1.000
_cell.angle_alpha   90.00
_cell.angle_beta   90.00
_cell.angle_gamma   90.00
#
_symmetry.space_group_name_H-M   'P 1'
#
loop_
_entity.id
_entity.type
_entity.pdbx_description
1 polymer ?
#
loop_
_entity_poly.entity_id
_entity_poly.type
_entity_poly.pdbx_seq_one_letter_code
_entity_poly.pdbx_strand_id
1 'polypeptide(L)' 'MSLDMRSRCERCGAALDDGGLAFICSYECTFCATCARDMDLTCPNCGGELVARPRRPSGEDAVSV' A
#
# COMPACT_ATOMS: atom_id res chain seq x y z
N MET A 1 -11.68 -1.04 -21.90
CA MET A 1 -10.51 -0.47 -21.19
C MET A 1 -10.49 -1.12 -19.82
N SER A 2 -9.57 -2.06 -19.63
CA SER A 2 -9.54 -2.96 -18.47
C SER A 2 -9.07 -2.19 -17.23
N LEU A 3 -9.90 -2.16 -16.17
CA LEU A 3 -9.46 -1.70 -14.84
C LEU A 3 -8.45 -2.72 -14.31
N ASP A 4 -7.17 -2.45 -14.48
CA ASP A 4 -6.11 -3.25 -13.89
C ASP A 4 -6.06 -2.96 -12.38
N MET A 5 -6.46 -3.95 -11.58
CA MET A 5 -6.24 -3.89 -10.13
C MET A 5 -4.74 -3.77 -9.92
N ARG A 6 -4.27 -2.60 -9.46
CA ARG A 6 -2.84 -2.31 -9.28
C ARG A 6 -2.27 -3.13 -8.13
N SER A 7 -1.90 -4.36 -8.44
CA SER A 7 -1.24 -5.31 -7.54
C SER A 7 0.28 -5.18 -7.62
N ARG A 8 0.80 -3.98 -7.87
CA ARG A 8 2.23 -3.74 -8.09
C ARG A 8 2.69 -2.48 -7.38
N CYS A 9 3.91 -2.52 -6.85
CA CYS A 9 4.56 -1.35 -6.26
C CYS A 9 4.83 -0.29 -7.34
N GLU A 10 4.40 0.96 -7.14
CA GLU A 10 4.63 2.03 -8.14
C GLU A 10 6.10 2.51 -8.20
N ARG A 11 6.94 2.16 -7.21
CA ARG A 11 8.38 2.48 -7.21
C ARG A 11 9.21 1.44 -7.96
N CYS A 12 9.04 0.15 -7.63
CA CYS A 12 9.90 -0.93 -8.13
C CYS A 12 9.18 -1.93 -9.05
N GLY A 13 7.86 -1.84 -9.21
CA GLY A 13 7.07 -2.76 -10.03
C GLY A 13 6.88 -4.16 -9.42
N ALA A 14 7.36 -4.40 -8.19
CA ALA A 14 7.22 -5.68 -7.51
C ALA A 14 5.75 -6.05 -7.32
N ALA A 15 5.42 -7.33 -7.51
CA ALA A 15 4.08 -7.86 -7.26
C ALA A 15 3.76 -7.73 -5.76
N LEU A 16 2.62 -7.12 -5.47
CA LEU A 16 2.05 -7.00 -4.14
C LEU A 16 0.96 -8.05 -4.02
N ASP A 17 1.21 -9.06 -3.20
CA ASP A 17 0.23 -10.08 -2.90
C ASP A 17 -0.91 -9.48 -2.05
N ASP A 18 -2.16 -9.88 -2.27
CA ASP A 18 -3.31 -9.45 -1.47
C ASP A 18 -3.17 -9.83 0.02
N GLY A 19 -2.37 -10.85 0.33
CA GLY A 19 -1.97 -11.23 1.67
C GLY A 19 -0.63 -10.63 2.12
N GLY A 20 0.10 -9.90 1.28
CA GLY A 20 1.41 -9.34 1.61
C GLY A 20 1.37 -8.05 2.43
N LEU A 21 2.51 -7.68 3.04
CA LEU A 21 2.71 -6.36 3.62
C LEU A 21 2.86 -5.32 2.51
N ALA A 22 1.75 -4.68 2.15
CA ALA A 22 1.69 -3.54 1.25
C ALA A 22 1.38 -2.26 2.03
N PHE A 23 1.88 -1.13 1.55
CA PHE A 23 1.62 0.19 2.10
C PHE A 23 0.87 1.03 1.08
N ILE A 24 -0.08 1.83 1.54
CA ILE A 24 -0.94 2.68 0.71
C ILE A 24 -0.99 4.09 1.29
N CYS A 25 -1.06 5.11 0.44
CA CYS A 25 -1.33 6.49 0.87
C CYS A 25 -2.80 6.88 0.63
N SER A 26 -3.25 8.03 1.14
CA SER A 26 -4.62 8.55 0.91
C SER A 26 -4.99 8.78 -0.55
N TYR A 27 -3.99 8.90 -1.43
CA TYR A 27 -4.18 9.03 -2.89
C TYR A 27 -4.10 7.68 -3.62
N GLU A 28 -4.18 6.57 -2.88
CA GLU A 28 -4.20 5.21 -3.42
C GLU A 28 -2.90 4.76 -4.10
N CYS A 29 -1.78 5.47 -3.91
CA CYS A 29 -0.47 4.97 -4.33
C CYS A 29 -0.06 3.79 -3.45
N THR A 30 0.31 2.67 -4.07
CA THR A 30 0.66 1.43 -3.35
C THR A 30 2.15 1.09 -3.51
N PHE A 31 2.80 0.76 -2.40
CA PHE A 31 4.22 0.44 -2.34
C PHE A 31 4.48 -0.82 -1.51
N CYS A 32 5.57 -1.54 -1.80
CA CYS A 32 6.00 -2.67 -0.98
C CYS A 32 6.63 -2.19 0.33
N ALA A 33 6.65 -3.05 1.35
CA ALA A 33 7.27 -2.75 2.65
C ALA A 33 8.71 -2.25 2.56
N THR A 34 9.49 -2.78 1.61
CA THR A 34 10.88 -2.36 1.38
C THR A 34 10.95 -0.92 0.89
N CYS A 35 10.18 -0.56 -0.14
CA CYS A 35 10.16 0.80 -0.65
C CYS A 35 9.58 1.77 0.38
N ALA A 36 8.51 1.38 1.08
CA ALA A 36 7.93 2.21 2.12
C ALA A 36 8.95 2.53 3.23
N ARG A 37 9.75 1.55 3.67
CA ARG A 37 10.84 1.78 4.64
C ARG A 37 11.99 2.61 4.09
N ASP A 38 12.39 2.41 2.84
CA ASP A 38 13.42 3.21 2.17
C ASP A 38 13.03 4.70 2.07
N MET A 39 11.73 4.97 1.95
CA MET A 39 11.17 6.32 1.83
C MET A 39 10.69 6.88 3.17
N ASP A 40 11.09 6.28 4.29
CA ASP A 40 10.67 6.69 5.64
C ASP A 40 9.15 6.83 5.78
N LEU A 41 8.41 5.87 5.21
CA LEU A 41 6.95 5.85 5.16
C LEU A 41 6.34 7.12 4.55
N THR A 42 7.07 7.78 3.65
CA THR A 42 6.60 8.98 2.93
C THR A 42 6.43 8.68 1.46
N CYS A 43 5.26 9.00 0.90
CA CYS A 43 4.98 8.80 -0.51
C CYS A 43 5.75 9.82 -1.36
N PRO A 44 6.60 9.41 -2.32
CA PRO A 44 7.36 10.34 -3.15
C PRO A 44 6.51 11.02 -4.23
N ASN A 45 5.36 10.44 -4.58
CA ASN A 45 4.43 11.01 -5.56
C ASN A 45 3.49 12.05 -4.95
N CYS A 46 3.11 11.87 -3.68
CA CYS A 46 2.08 12.68 -3.03
C CYS A 46 2.60 13.52 -1.85
N GLY A 47 3.75 13.16 -1.28
CA GLY A 47 4.27 13.73 -0.04
C GLY A 47 3.51 13.34 1.23
N GLY A 48 2.52 12.44 1.13
CA GLY A 48 1.72 11.97 2.26
C GLY A 48 2.32 10.76 2.98
N GLU A 49 1.79 10.45 4.16
CA GLU A 49 2.18 9.26 4.93
C GLU A 49 1.72 7.96 4.25
N LEU A 50 2.58 6.96 4.30
CA LEU A 50 2.33 5.60 3.85
C LEU A 50 1.93 4.74 5.04
N VAL A 51 0.69 4.31 5.05
CA VAL A 51 0.16 3.41 6.09
C VAL A 51 0.06 2.00 5.54
N ALA A 52 0.16 0.98 6.40
CA ALA A 52 -0.02 -0.39 5.97
C ALA A 52 -1.45 -0.59 5.44
N ARG A 53 -1.57 -1.18 4.24
CA ARG A 53 -2.86 -1.46 3.62
C ARG A 53 -3.65 -2.39 4.55
N PRO A 54 -4.87 -2.01 4.99
CA PRO A 54 -5.68 -2.89 5.81
C PRO A 54 -5.97 -4.16 5.01
N ARG A 55 -5.50 -5.30 5.52
CA ARG A 55 -5.83 -6.61 4.94
C ARG A 55 -7.29 -6.85 5.22
N ARG A 56 -8.05 -7.44 4.28
CA ARG A 56 -9.45 -7.82 4.57
C ARG A 56 -9.41 -8.73 5.80
N PRO A 57 -9.97 -8.31 6.94
CA PRO A 57 -10.14 -9.23 8.04
C PRO A 57 -11.12 -10.29 7.54
N SER A 58 -10.75 -11.56 7.61
CA SER A 58 -11.76 -12.61 7.67
C SER A 58 -12.47 -12.46 9.02
N GLY A 59 -13.44 -11.54 9.10
CA GLY A 59 -14.17 -11.21 10.33
C GLY A 59 -13.49 -10.12 11.18
N GLU A 60 -14.23 -9.04 11.37
CA GLU A 60 -14.10 -7.97 12.38
C GLU A 60 -12.75 -7.24 12.64
N ASP A 61 -12.87 -5.90 12.57
CA ASP A 61 -12.28 -4.93 13.50
C ASP A 61 -10.79 -4.56 13.40
N ALA A 62 -10.52 -3.36 12.87
CA ALA A 62 -9.34 -2.56 13.20
C ALA A 62 -9.62 -1.08 12.83
N VAL A 63 -10.60 -0.46 13.50
CA VAL A 63 -10.72 1.00 13.60
C VAL A 63 -10.87 1.36 15.07
N SER A 64 -9.74 1.40 15.79
CA SER A 64 -9.72 2.01 17.12
C SER A 64 -9.72 3.53 16.94
N VAL A 65 -10.90 4.13 17.17
CA VAL A 65 -11.06 5.53 17.60
C VAL A 65 -11.06 5.61 19.11
#